data_AF-A0ABD0N165-F1
#
_entry.id   AF-A0ABD0N165-F1
#
_cell.length_a   1.000
_cell.length_b   1.000
_cell.length_c   1.000
_cell.angle_alpha   90.00
_cell.angle_beta   90.00
_cell.angle_gamma   90.00
#
_symmetry.space_group_name_H-M   'P 1'
#
loop_
_entity.id
_entity.type
_entity.pdbx_description
1 polymer ?
#
loop_
_entity_poly.entity_id
_entity_poly.type
_entity_poly.pdbx_seq_one_letter_code
_entity_poly.pdbx_strand_id
1 'polypeptide(L)'
;MWGNFHFKTFDGDVYQFLGTLIRQFSVHVKRTEHITGPKISRVSITINEIGIELTEKQVLVNGENVTLPIHIAGILVEENSIYTKLYSKMGITVMWNKEDAVM
;
A
#
# COMPACT_ATOMS: atom_id res chain seq x y z
N MET A 1 21.86 -0.93 2.66
CA MET A 1 22.53 -0.01 3.61
C MET A 1 23.77 -0.71 4.13
N TRP A 2 24.86 0.03 4.35
CA TRP A 2 26.07 -0.55 4.96
C TRP A 2 26.83 0.50 5.79
N GLY A 3 27.68 0.01 6.70
CA GLY A 3 28.60 0.85 7.47
C GLY A 3 27.94 2.04 8.17
N ASN A 4 28.66 3.16 8.21
CA ASN A 4 28.28 4.40 8.89
C ASN A 4 27.26 5.22 8.08
N PHE A 5 25.99 4.81 8.08
CA PHE A 5 24.89 5.49 7.39
C PHE A 5 25.01 5.58 5.86
N HIS A 6 25.58 4.55 5.20
CA HIS A 6 25.66 4.54 3.74
C HIS A 6 24.45 3.84 3.08
N PHE A 7 23.99 4.43 1.99
CA PHE A 7 22.87 3.99 1.18
C PHE A 7 23.31 3.95 -0.28
N LYS A 8 22.81 2.97 -1.02
CA LYS A 8 22.95 2.90 -2.48
C LYS A 8 21.57 2.80 -3.10
N THR A 9 21.25 3.66 -4.05
CA THR A 9 20.00 3.61 -4.81
C THR A 9 20.05 2.50 -5.85
N PHE A 10 18.90 2.16 -6.44
CA PHE A 10 18.84 1.16 -7.51
C PHE A 10 19.62 1.59 -8.77
N ASP A 11 19.70 2.90 -9.04
CA ASP A 11 20.49 3.47 -10.14
C ASP A 11 22.00 3.52 -9.83
N GLY A 12 22.37 3.17 -8.60
CA GLY A 12 23.74 2.97 -8.19
C GLY A 12 24.37 4.14 -7.42
N ASP A 13 23.65 5.24 -7.24
CA ASP A 13 24.12 6.40 -6.49
C ASP A 13 24.36 6.05 -5.02
N VAL A 14 25.45 6.57 -4.46
CA VAL A 14 25.85 6.32 -3.08
C VAL A 14 25.71 7.59 -2.25
N TYR A 15 25.00 7.48 -1.12
CA TYR A 15 24.76 8.58 -0.18
C TYR A 15 25.16 8.19 1.23
N GLN A 16 25.55 9.19 2.03
CA GLN A 16 25.66 9.06 3.47
C GLN A 16 24.61 9.97 4.13
N PHE A 17 23.67 9.39 4.87
CA PHE A 17 22.55 10.15 5.47
C PHE A 17 22.41 9.80 6.96
N LEU A 18 22.84 10.72 7.82
CA LEU A 18 22.85 10.55 9.28
C LEU A 18 21.50 10.87 9.94
N GLY A 19 20.47 11.20 9.16
CA GLY A 19 19.12 11.48 9.65
C GLY A 19 18.23 10.25 9.76
N THR A 20 17.08 10.39 10.43
CA THR A 20 16.04 9.37 10.47
C THR A 20 15.12 9.52 9.26
N LEU A 21 14.98 8.45 8.46
CA LEU A 21 14.01 8.43 7.38
C LEU A 21 12.62 8.11 7.97
N ILE A 22 11.72 9.09 7.99
CA ILE A 22 10.32 8.87 8.41
C ILE A 22 9.52 8.49 7.16
N ARG A 23 9.12 7.23 7.07
CA ARG A 23 8.19 6.77 6.03
C ARG A 23 6.78 7.24 6.40
N GLN A 24 6.30 8.27 5.72
CA GLN A 24 4.92 8.74 5.90
C GLN A 24 3.90 7.82 5.25
N PHE A 25 4.31 7.05 4.22
CA PHE A 25 3.48 6.02 3.64
C PHE A 25 4.29 4.89 2.99
N SER A 26 3.62 3.77 2.73
CA SER A 26 4.13 2.69 1.89
C SER A 26 2.96 2.01 1.17
N VAL A 27 3.26 1.48 -0.02
CA VAL A 27 2.33 0.62 -0.77
C VAL A 27 3.12 -0.62 -1.19
N HIS A 28 2.65 -1.79 -0.78
CA HIS A 28 3.25 -3.08 -1.14
C HIS A 28 2.21 -3.92 -1.88
N VAL A 29 2.60 -4.42 -3.05
CA VAL A 29 1.74 -5.23 -3.91
C VAL A 29 2.27 -6.66 -3.92
N LYS A 30 1.47 -7.61 -3.44
CA LYS A 30 1.80 -9.03 -3.49
C LYS A 30 1.12 -9.67 -4.69
N ARG A 31 1.92 -10.23 -5.59
CA ARG A 31 1.44 -11.02 -6.74
C ARG A 31 1.52 -12.51 -6.45
N THR A 32 0.62 -13.25 -7.06
CA THR A 32 0.58 -14.72 -7.06
C THR A 32 0.36 -15.19 -8.48
N GLU A 33 1.06 -16.24 -8.89
CA GLU A 33 0.82 -16.87 -10.18
C GLU A 33 -0.47 -17.68 -10.13
N HIS A 34 -1.33 -17.45 -11.12
CA HIS A 34 -2.53 -18.22 -11.34
C HIS A 34 -2.51 -18.81 -12.76
N ILE A 35 -3.31 -19.84 -13.01
CA ILE A 35 -3.37 -20.52 -14.33
C ILE A 35 -3.69 -19.52 -15.46
N THR A 36 -4.43 -18.47 -15.13
CA THR A 36 -4.88 -17.42 -16.05
C THR A 36 -3.91 -16.24 -16.18
N GLY A 37 -2.77 -16.25 -15.48
CA GLY A 37 -1.78 -15.17 -15.47
C GLY A 37 -1.46 -14.63 -14.07
N PRO A 38 -0.58 -13.61 -13.97
CA PRO A 38 -0.22 -13.00 -12.69
C PRO A 38 -1.41 -12.22 -12.10
N LYS A 39 -1.83 -12.58 -10.88
CA LYS A 39 -2.89 -11.88 -10.15
C LYS A 39 -2.31 -11.15 -8.94
N ILE A 40 -2.86 -10.00 -8.57
CA ILE A 40 -2.58 -9.36 -7.28
C ILE A 40 -3.41 -10.09 -6.23
N SER A 41 -2.76 -10.61 -5.19
CA SER A 41 -3.45 -11.27 -4.07
C SER A 41 -3.71 -10.32 -2.90
N ARG A 42 -2.87 -9.29 -2.76
CA ARG A 42 -2.95 -8.32 -1.69
C ARG A 42 -2.30 -7.00 -2.05
N VAL A 43 -2.95 -5.91 -1.67
CA VAL A 43 -2.35 -4.57 -1.64
C VAL A 43 -2.31 -4.12 -0.18
N SER A 44 -1.11 -3.91 0.36
CA SER A 44 -0.90 -3.41 1.72
C SER A 44 -0.48 -1.95 1.64
N ILE A 45 -1.30 -1.06 2.19
CA ILE A 45 -1.06 0.38 2.28
C ILE A 45 -0.79 0.71 3.74
N THR A 46 0.27 1.46 4.02
CA THR A 46 0.46 2.07 5.33
C THR A 46 0.49 3.57 5.13
N ILE A 47 -0.30 4.33 5.89
CA ILE A 47 -0.26 5.79 5.92
C ILE A 47 -0.13 6.20 7.39
N ASN A 48 0.98 6.87 7.72
CA ASN A 48 1.45 7.04 9.09
C ASN A 48 1.49 5.67 9.81
N GLU A 49 0.71 5.50 10.88
CA GLU A 49 0.66 4.27 11.68
C GLU A 49 -0.56 3.39 11.33
N ILE A 50 -1.32 3.74 10.28
CA ILE A 50 -2.54 3.00 9.90
C ILE A 50 -2.21 2.05 8.76
N GLY A 51 -2.30 0.75 9.04
CA GLY A 51 -2.18 -0.32 8.06
C GLY A 51 -3.54 -0.66 7.46
N ILE A 52 -3.63 -0.64 6.14
CA ILE A 52 -4.80 -1.04 5.37
C ILE A 52 -4.37 -2.18 4.45
N GLU A 53 -5.08 -3.30 4.53
CA GLU A 53 -4.88 -4.42 3.62
C GLU A 53 -6.12 -4.62 2.76
N LEU A 54 -5.93 -4.53 1.45
CA LEU A 54 -6.94 -4.87 0.47
C LEU A 54 -6.68 -6.30 0.01
N THR A 55 -7.70 -7.14 0.12
CA THR A 55 -7.75 -8.48 -0.50
C THR A 55 -8.96 -8.54 -1.42
N GLU A 56 -9.05 -9.58 -2.25
CA GLU A 56 -10.18 -9.74 -3.18
C GLU A 56 -11.54 -9.75 -2.46
N LYS A 57 -11.57 -10.28 -1.24
CA LYS A 57 -12.82 -10.52 -0.49
C LYS A 57 -13.12 -9.48 0.57
N GLN A 58 -12.10 -8.83 1.11
CA GLN A 58 -12.24 -8.02 2.32
C GLN A 58 -11.17 -6.95 2.43
N VAL A 59 -11.47 -5.93 3.25
CA VAL A 59 -10.55 -4.89 3.66
C VAL A 59 -10.27 -5.05 5.15
N LEU A 60 -9.00 -5.03 5.51
CA LEU A 60 -8.57 -5.02 6.90
C LEU A 60 -7.96 -3.67 7.23
N VAL A 61 -8.29 -3.14 8.42
CA VAL A 61 -7.65 -1.96 9.01
C VAL A 61 -6.98 -2.41 10.29
N ASN A 62 -5.66 -2.26 10.38
CA ASN A 62 -4.83 -2.71 11.51
C ASN A 62 -5.06 -4.19 11.89
N GLY A 63 -5.34 -5.04 10.89
CA GLY A 63 -5.57 -6.47 11.07
C GLY A 63 -7.02 -6.86 11.37
N GLU A 64 -7.92 -5.89 11.58
CA GLU A 64 -9.34 -6.15 11.80
C GLU A 64 -10.15 -5.98 10.51
N ASN A 65 -11.06 -6.91 10.25
CA ASN A 65 -11.95 -6.81 9.10
C ASN A 65 -12.96 -5.67 9.28
N VAL A 66 -13.16 -4.87 8.24
CA VAL A 66 -14.08 -3.73 8.28
C VAL A 66 -15.14 -3.82 7.19
N THR A 67 -16.26 -3.15 7.42
CA THR A 67 -17.31 -2.97 6.40
C THR A 67 -17.07 -1.65 5.67
N LEU A 68 -17.24 -1.69 4.34
CA LEU A 68 -17.09 -0.51 3.49
C LEU A 68 -18.46 0.18 3.29
N PRO A 69 -18.48 1.51 3.13
CA PRO A 69 -17.34 2.41 3.17
C PRO A 69 -16.88 2.68 4.62
N ILE A 70 -15.58 2.93 4.79
CA ILE A 70 -15.00 3.32 6.09
C ILE A 70 -14.21 4.61 5.95
N HIS A 71 -14.34 5.48 6.95
CA HIS A 71 -13.54 6.71 7.05
C HIS A 71 -12.80 6.74 8.39
N ILE A 72 -11.47 6.66 8.37
CA ILE A 72 -10.62 6.61 9.55
C ILE A 72 -9.40 7.52 9.40
N ALA A 73 -9.19 8.41 10.37
CA ALA A 73 -8.04 9.33 10.41
C ALA A 73 -7.72 10.07 9.09
N GLY A 74 -8.76 10.47 8.35
CA GLY A 74 -8.62 11.16 7.07
C GLY A 74 -8.32 10.24 5.87
N ILE A 75 -8.47 8.93 6.05
CA ILE A 75 -8.46 7.92 5.00
C ILE A 75 -9.90 7.43 4.78
N LEU A 76 -10.39 7.54 3.56
CA LEU A 76 -11.63 6.95 3.08
C LEU A 76 -11.30 5.70 2.27
N VAL A 77 -11.93 4.57 2.60
CA VAL A 77 -11.92 3.38 1.75
C VAL A 77 -13.35 3.08 1.34
N GLU A 78 -13.57 2.94 0.04
CA GLU A 78 -14.86 2.63 -0.56
C GLU A 78 -14.70 1.60 -1.66
N GLU A 79 -15.80 0.93 -2.01
CA GLU A 79 -15.83 -0.05 -3.07
C GLU A 79 -17.00 0.23 -4.00
N ASN A 80 -16.75 0.14 -5.30
CA ASN A 80 -17.78 0.09 -6.31
C ASN A 80 -17.67 -1.23 -7.10
N SER A 81 -18.48 -1.38 -8.16
CA SER A 81 -18.52 -2.63 -8.94
C SER A 81 -17.22 -2.99 -9.66
N ILE A 82 -16.25 -2.08 -9.75
CA ILE A 82 -15.01 -2.28 -10.50
C ILE A 82 -13.76 -2.14 -9.60
N TYR A 83 -13.78 -1.24 -8.62
CA TYR A 83 -12.61 -0.88 -7.84
C TYR A 83 -12.90 -0.81 -6.34
N THR A 84 -11.93 -1.27 -5.56
CA THR A 84 -11.73 -0.77 -4.19
C THR A 84 -10.82 0.45 -4.27
N LYS A 85 -11.26 1.56 -3.70
CA LYS A 85 -10.56 2.85 -3.73
C LYS A 85 -10.22 3.30 -2.32
N LEU A 86 -9.01 3.82 -2.16
CA LEU A 86 -8.53 4.46 -0.96
C LEU A 86 -8.18 5.91 -1.30
N TYR A 87 -8.70 6.86 -0.52
CA TYR A 87 -8.39 8.27 -0.59
C TYR A 87 -7.87 8.75 0.75
N SER A 88 -6.73 9.44 0.77
CA SER A 88 -6.19 10.06 1.98
C SER A 88 -6.13 11.58 1.85
N LYS A 89 -6.42 12.30 2.93
CA LYS A 89 -6.19 13.75 3.05
C LYS A 89 -4.73 14.15 2.80
N MET A 90 -3.78 13.21 2.85
CA MET A 90 -2.37 13.42 2.52
C MET A 90 -2.10 13.39 1.00
N GLY A 91 -3.13 13.29 0.16
CA GLY A 91 -3.00 13.27 -1.31
C GLY A 91 -2.66 11.91 -1.90
N ILE A 92 -2.74 10.84 -1.09
CA ILE A 92 -2.53 9.46 -1.55
C ILE A 92 -3.86 8.91 -2.05
N THR A 93 -3.87 8.39 -3.27
CA THR A 93 -4.98 7.64 -3.84
C THR A 93 -4.47 6.28 -4.26
N VAL A 94 -5.21 5.22 -3.93
CA VAL A 94 -4.94 3.86 -4.41
C VAL A 94 -6.23 3.27 -4.95
N MET A 95 -6.19 2.72 -6.16
CA MET A 95 -7.32 2.06 -6.80
C MET A 95 -6.91 0.68 -7.28
N TRP A 96 -7.62 -0.35 -6.82
CA TRP A 96 -7.35 -1.74 -7.22
C TRP A 96 -8.59 -2.40 -7.81
N ASN A 97 -8.46 -3.03 -8.97
CA ASN A 97 -9.54 -3.73 -9.68
C ASN A 97 -9.87 -5.12 -9.11
N LYS A 98 -9.28 -5.51 -7.97
CA LYS A 98 -9.35 -6.85 -7.37
C LYS A 98 -8.77 -7.99 -8.23
N GLU A 99 -8.10 -7.64 -9.32
CA GLU A 99 -7.46 -8.59 -10.25
C GLU A 99 -5.96 -8.30 -10.34
N ASP A 100 -5.51 -7.63 -11.39
CA ASP A 100 -4.12 -7.51 -11.80
C ASP A 100 -3.60 -6.06 -11.82
N ALA A 101 -4.48 -5.07 -11.71
CA ALA A 101 -4.16 -3.67 -11.89
C ALA A 101 -4.42 -2.84 -10.64
N VAL A 102 -3.36 -2.21 -10.13
CA VAL A 102 -3.40 -1.21 -9.06
C VAL A 102 -2.78 0.09 -9.56
N MET A 103 -3.47 1.21 -9.29
CA MET A 103 -3.05 2.58 -9.59
C MET A 103 -2.86 3.36 -8.30
#